data_AF-A0A9W8IPA1-F1
#
_entry.id   AF-A0A9W8IPA1-F1
#
_cell.length_a   1.000
_cell.length_b   1.000
_cell.length_c   1.000
_cell.angle_alpha   90.00
_cell.angle_beta   90.00
_cell.angle_gamma   90.00
#
_symmetry.space_group_name_H-M   'P 1'
#
loop_
_entity.id
_entity.type
_entity.pdbx_description
1 polymer ?
#
loop_
_entity_poly.entity_id
_entity_poly.type
_entity_poly.pdbx_seq_one_letter_code
_entity_poly.pdbx_strand_id
1 'polypeptide(L)' 'MKFGPGPRGYLGTIGQYALGSGASFGFFMMIGSCIRSDEDRSLTAEDQATLRAGMVRWSSSSPAPTPIAYYLAKASKN' A
#
# COMPACT_ATOMS: atom_id res chain seq x y z
N MET A 1 -23.79 13.65 -44.73
CA MET A 1 -23.46 13.72 -43.29
C MET A 1 -22.42 14.81 -43.11
N LYS A 2 -22.76 15.90 -42.40
CA LYS A 2 -21.84 17.04 -42.20
C LYS A 2 -20.91 16.71 -41.03
N PHE A 3 -19.92 15.86 -41.30
CA PHE A 3 -18.84 15.55 -40.36
C PHE A 3 -17.79 16.66 -40.38
N GLY A 4 -18.14 17.78 -39.75
CA GLY A 4 -17.18 18.73 -39.21
C GLY A 4 -17.40 18.80 -37.70
N PRO A 5 -16.39 19.17 -36.89
CA PRO A 5 -16.60 19.38 -35.46
C PRO A 5 -17.85 20.24 -35.28
N GLY A 6 -18.85 19.71 -34.59
CA GLY A 6 -20.13 20.38 -34.37
C GLY A 6 -19.92 21.76 -33.74
N PRO A 7 -20.96 22.58 -33.57
CA PRO A 7 -20.85 23.98 -33.15
C PRO A 7 -20.03 24.27 -31.87
N ARG A 8 -19.65 23.23 -31.10
CA ARG A 8 -18.80 23.31 -29.90
C ARG A 8 -17.28 23.13 -30.18
N GLY A 9 -16.86 22.80 -31.40
CA GLY A 9 -15.44 22.56 -31.75
C GLY A 9 -14.85 21.31 -31.07
N TYR A 10 -13.62 20.92 -31.47
CA TYR A 10 -12.88 19.81 -30.82
C TYR A 10 -12.54 20.11 -29.35
N LEU A 11 -12.16 21.35 -29.05
CA LEU A 11 -11.87 21.77 -27.68
C LEU A 11 -13.11 21.70 -26.77
N GLY A 12 -14.31 21.98 -27.31
CA GLY A 12 -15.54 21.90 -26.53
C GLY A 12 -15.96 20.48 -26.19
N THR A 13 -15.69 19.49 -27.03
CA THR A 13 -15.97 18.08 -26.71
C THR A 13 -14.97 17.51 -25.69
N ILE A 14 -13.69 17.89 -25.80
CA ILE A 14 -12.66 17.55 -24.79
C ILE A 14 -13.04 18.15 -23.44
N GLY A 15 -13.40 19.44 -23.41
CA GLY A 15 -13.82 20.11 -22.18
C GLY A 15 -15.04 19.44 -21.53
N GLN A 16 -16.06 19.07 -22.32
CA GLN A 16 -17.26 18.39 -21.80
C GLN A 16 -16.97 16.98 -21.28
N TYR A 17 -16.09 16.22 -21.95
CA TYR A 17 -15.65 14.92 -21.44
C TYR A 17 -14.81 15.05 -20.18
N ALA A 18 -13.90 16.02 -20.12
CA ALA A 18 -13.09 16.29 -18.93
C ALA A 18 -13.94 16.72 -17.73
N LEU A 19 -14.94 17.60 -17.95
CA LEU A 19 -15.91 17.99 -16.93
C LEU A 19 -16.77 16.80 -16.47
N GLY A 20 -17.32 16.04 -17.42
CA GLY A 20 -18.17 14.89 -17.14
C GLY A 20 -17.44 13.78 -16.38
N SER A 21 -16.27 13.37 -16.87
CA SER A 21 -15.43 12.36 -16.21
C SER A 21 -14.83 12.87 -14.90
N GLY A 22 -14.53 14.17 -14.82
CA GLY A 22 -13.98 14.84 -13.64
C GLY A 22 -14.88 14.74 -12.41
N ALA A 23 -16.21 14.74 -12.60
CA ALA A 23 -17.16 14.55 -11.51
C ALA A 23 -17.02 13.18 -10.84
N SER A 24 -16.98 12.10 -11.64
CA SER A 24 -16.82 10.74 -11.12
C SER A 24 -15.42 10.50 -10.54
N PHE A 25 -14.38 11.00 -11.22
CA PHE A 25 -13.00 10.96 -10.73
C PHE A 25 -12.86 11.67 -9.38
N GLY A 26 -13.42 12.88 -9.26
CA GLY A 26 -13.43 13.66 -8.03
C GLY A 26 -14.20 12.98 -6.90
N PHE A 27 -15.32 12.32 -7.18
CA PHE A 27 -16.07 11.55 -6.18
C PHE A 27 -15.25 10.39 -5.61
N PHE A 28 -14.64 9.57 -6.48
CA PHE A 28 -13.79 8.46 -6.02
C PHE A 28 -12.52 8.96 -5.33
N MET A 29 -11.91 10.03 -5.83
CA MET A 29 -10.74 10.67 -5.21
C MET A 29 -11.08 11.25 -3.84
N MET A 30 -12.26 11.86 -3.66
CA MET A 30 -12.72 12.39 -2.38
C MET A 30 -12.82 11.28 -1.33
N ILE A 31 -13.47 10.16 -1.65
CA ILE A 31 -13.58 9.01 -0.72
C ILE A 31 -12.19 8.46 -0.39
N GLY A 32 -11.34 8.26 -1.40
CA GLY A 32 -9.97 7.80 -1.19
C GLY A 32 -9.15 8.75 -0.31
N SER A 33 -9.34 10.07 -0.47
CA SER A 33 -8.68 11.08 0.35
C SER A 33 -9.19 11.10 1.79
N CYS A 34 -10.49 10.92 2.03
CA CYS A 34 -11.05 10.84 3.38
C CYS A 34 -10.48 9.63 4.14
N ILE A 35 -10.43 8.45 3.51
CA ILE A 35 -9.87 7.23 4.13
C ILE A 35 -8.38 7.39 4.41
N ARG A 36 -7.60 7.92 3.46
CA ARG A 36 -6.17 8.19 3.66
C ARG A 36 -5.89 9.26 4.73
N SER A 37 -6.79 10.22 4.93
CA SER A 37 -6.68 11.21 6.01
C SER A 37 -6.90 10.60 7.39
N ASP A 38 -7.82 9.65 7.56
CA ASP A 38 -7.99 8.93 8.84
C ASP A 38 -6.79 8.00 9.12
N GLU A 39 -6.16 7.46 8.08
CA GLU A 39 -4.94 6.64 8.17
C GLU A 39 -3.65 7.46 8.38
N ASP A 40 -3.68 8.78 8.29
CA ASP A 40 -2.53 9.67 8.49
C ASP A 40 -2.11 9.79 9.98
N ARG A 41 -2.38 8.77 10.81
CA ARG A 41 -1.41 8.37 11.85
C ARG A 41 -0.15 7.90 11.12
N SER A 42 0.60 8.86 10.59
CA SER A 42 1.92 8.61 10.06
C SER A 42 2.71 7.90 11.15
N LEU A 43 3.15 6.68 10.88
CA LEU A 43 4.03 5.93 11.76
C LEU A 43 5.27 6.81 11.96
N THR A 44 5.43 7.36 13.15
CA THR A 44 6.58 8.19 13.49
C THR A 44 7.85 7.40 13.19
N ALA A 45 8.97 8.06 12.90
CA ALA A 45 10.23 7.39 12.63
C ALA A 45 10.63 6.38 13.74
N GLU A 46 10.24 6.65 14.99
CA GLU A 46 10.39 5.75 16.14
C GLU A 46 9.50 4.50 16.06
N ASP A 47 8.25 4.63 15.61
CA ASP A 47 7.34 3.50 15.37
C ASP A 47 7.89 2.62 14.26
N GLN A 48 8.44 3.22 13.21
CA GLN A 48 9.09 2.48 12.12
C GLN A 48 10.33 1.73 12.60
N ALA A 49 11.15 2.32 13.48
CA ALA A 49 12.30 1.65 14.09
C ALA A 49 11.86 0.47 14.97
N THR A 50 10.79 0.65 15.75
CA THR A 50 10.21 -0.38 16.63
C THR A 50 9.64 -1.56 15.83
N LEU A 51 8.91 -1.29 14.75
CA LEU A 51 8.38 -2.32 13.86
C LEU A 51 9.49 -3.10 13.15
N ARG A 52 10.55 -2.41 12.70
CA ARG A 52 11.73 -3.06 12.12
C ARG A 52 12.45 -3.93 13.13
N ALA A 53 12.63 -3.47 14.36
CA ALA A 53 13.21 -4.26 15.44
C ALA A 53 12.35 -5.50 15.77
N GLY A 54 11.02 -5.36 15.79
CA GLY A 54 10.08 -6.46 15.96
C GLY A 54 10.15 -7.52 14.84
N MET A 55 10.32 -7.09 13.59
CA MET A 55 10.50 -8.02 12.46
C MET A 55 11.83 -8.78 12.55
N VAL A 56 12.92 -8.12 12.91
CA VAL A 56 14.22 -8.79 13.13
C VAL A 56 14.14 -9.76 14.31
N ARG A 57 13.42 -9.39 15.38
CA ARG A 57 13.14 -10.25 16.53
C ARG A 57 12.38 -11.51 16.13
N TRP A 58 11.36 -11.37 15.28
CA TRP A 58 10.57 -12.49 14.76
C TRP A 58 11.39 -13.39 13.83
N SER A 59 12.25 -12.81 13.00
CA SER A 59 13.14 -13.58 12.13
C SER A 59 14.26 -14.32 12.88
N SER A 60 14.63 -13.85 14.08
CA SER A 60 15.73 -14.40 14.89
C SER A 60 15.26 -15.32 16.02
N SER A 61 13.95 -15.48 16.24
CA SER A 61 13.46 -16.60 17.05
C SER A 61 13.68 -17.89 16.27
N SER A 62 14.83 -18.50 16.49
CA SER A 62 15.23 -19.77 15.88
C SER A 62 14.12 -20.83 16.04
N PRO A 63 13.89 -21.67 15.02
CA PRO A 63 13.06 -22.85 15.19
C PRO A 63 13.67 -23.73 16.29
N ALA A 64 12.80 -24.46 17.01
CA ALA A 64 13.21 -25.43 18.01
C ALA A 64 14.37 -26.29 17.48
N PRO A 65 15.37 -26.64 18.33
CA PRO A 65 16.50 -27.44 17.88
C PRO A 65 15.96 -28.68 17.17
N THR A 66 16.43 -28.91 15.95
CA THR A 66 16.09 -30.15 15.25
C THR A 66 16.46 -31.31 16.17
N PRO A 67 15.63 -32.36 16.26
CA PRO A 67 15.82 -33.42 17.25
C PRO A 67 17.23 -34.00 17.22
N ILE A 68 17.84 -34.09 16.03
CA ILE A 68 19.22 -34.54 15.83
C ILE A 68 20.25 -33.65 16.55
N ALA A 69 20.10 -32.31 16.49
CA ALA A 69 21.02 -31.39 17.17
C ALA A 69 20.96 -31.53 18.69
N TYR A 70 19.77 -31.81 19.25
CA TYR A 70 19.61 -32.09 20.67
C TYR A 70 20.33 -33.37 21.10
N TYR A 71 20.17 -34.46 20.34
CA TYR A 71 20.81 -35.73 20.66
C TYR A 71 22.34 -35.66 20.52
N LEU A 72 22.86 -34.98 19.49
CA LEU A 72 24.31 -34.79 19.32
C LEU A 72 24.92 -33.96 20.46
N ALA A 73 24.27 -32.87 20.85
CA ALA A 73 24.73 -32.03 21.96
C ALA A 73 24.71 -32.76 23.31
N LYS A 74 23.73 -33.65 23.51
CA LYS A 74 23.64 -34.49 24.71
C LYS A 74 24.70 -35.60 24.71
N ALA A 75 24.96 -36.23 23.57
CA ALA A 75 25.95 -37.29 23.43
C ALA A 75 27.39 -36.79 23.63
N SER A 76 27.71 -35.56 23.21
CA SER A 76 29.04 -34.97 23.41
C SER A 76 29.36 -34.61 24.87
N LYS A 77 28.34 -34.60 25.76
CA LYS A 77 28.49 -34.20 27.16
C LYS A 77 28.65 -35.37 28.13
N ASN A 78 28.72 -36.59 27.60
CA ASN A 78 29.02 -37.83 28.32
C ASN A 78 30.39 -38.35 27.88
#